data_AF-A0A533V0H4-F1
#
_entry.id   AF-A0A533V0H4-F1
#
_cell.length_a   1.000
_cell.length_b   1.000
_cell.length_c   1.000
_cell.angle_alpha   90.00
_cell.angle_beta   90.00
_cell.angle_gamma   90.00
#
_symmetry.space_group_name_H-M   'P 1'
#
loop_
_entity.id
_entity.type
_entity.pdbx_description
1 polymer ?
#
loop_
_entity_poly.entity_id
_entity_poly.type
_entity_poly.pdbx_seq_one_letter_code
_entity_poly.pdbx_strand_id
1 'polypeptide(L)'
;RLAQMPSSTIQIIGAEKALFRALKTGTRPPKHGLLFQHPSVNSAPKWQRGKIARALSSKIAIAVRIDVYRKGALDNSLLDKLTKRIETIQKIYHEPPKGRESFDDKSRFMKGSKK
;
A
#
# COMPACT_ATOMS: atom_id res chain seq x y z
N ARG A 1 -20.08 -5.44 1.96
CA ARG A 1 -19.34 -4.70 0.91
C ARG A 1 -17.83 -4.89 0.98
N LEU A 2 -17.20 -4.69 2.14
CA LEU A 2 -15.73 -4.74 2.25
C LEU A 2 -15.10 -6.11 1.89
N ALA A 3 -15.76 -7.23 2.18
CA ALA A 3 -15.30 -8.58 1.81
C ALA A 3 -15.15 -8.80 0.28
N GLN A 4 -15.95 -8.10 -0.52
CA GLN A 4 -15.94 -8.19 -1.98
C GLN A 4 -14.90 -7.23 -2.61
N MET A 5 -14.37 -6.28 -1.83
CA MET A 5 -13.37 -5.35 -2.33
C MET A 5 -12.04 -6.06 -2.56
N PRO A 6 -11.29 -5.67 -3.61
CA PRO A 6 -9.94 -6.16 -3.80
C PRO A 6 -8.97 -5.50 -2.80
N SER A 7 -7.86 -6.17 -2.52
CA SER A 7 -6.81 -5.66 -1.62
C SER A 7 -6.27 -4.29 -2.06
N SER A 8 -6.18 -4.05 -3.38
CA SER A 8 -5.75 -2.77 -3.94
C SER A 8 -6.68 -1.61 -3.59
N THR A 9 -8.00 -1.84 -3.60
CA THR A 9 -8.97 -0.83 -3.15
C THR A 9 -8.83 -0.62 -1.65
N ILE A 10 -8.75 -1.70 -0.86
CA ILE A 10 -8.57 -1.63 0.60
C ILE A 10 -7.34 -0.82 0.99
N GLN A 11 -6.24 -0.95 0.23
CA GLN A 11 -5.01 -0.19 0.44
C GLN A 11 -5.20 1.32 0.39
N ILE A 12 -6.10 1.81 -0.46
CA ILE A 12 -6.32 3.23 -0.76
C ILE A 12 -7.67 3.75 -0.26
N ILE A 13 -8.40 2.98 0.56
CA ILE A 13 -9.67 3.43 1.14
C ILE A 13 -9.47 4.79 1.82
N GLY A 14 -10.33 5.76 1.52
CA GLY A 14 -10.24 7.14 2.00
C GLY A 14 -9.28 8.05 1.21
N ALA A 15 -8.53 7.50 0.26
CA ALA A 15 -7.68 8.26 -0.68
C ALA A 15 -8.21 8.22 -2.11
N GLU A 16 -9.47 7.82 -2.33
CA GLU A 16 -10.03 7.60 -3.67
C GLU A 16 -10.05 8.90 -4.49
N LYS A 17 -10.46 10.02 -3.87
CA LYS A 17 -10.46 11.34 -4.54
C LYS A 17 -9.06 11.74 -5.02
N ALA A 18 -8.04 11.47 -4.21
CA ALA A 18 -6.66 11.75 -4.55
C ALA A 18 -6.15 10.82 -5.67
N LEU A 19 -6.58 9.54 -5.66
CA LEU A 19 -6.29 8.61 -6.74
C LEU A 19 -6.93 9.07 -8.06
N PHE A 20 -8.22 9.38 -8.07
CA PHE A 20 -8.92 9.81 -9.29
C PHE A 20 -8.34 11.11 -9.85
N ARG A 21 -7.99 12.06 -8.97
CA ARG A 21 -7.26 13.25 -9.38
C ARG A 21 -5.93 12.91 -10.01
N ALA A 22 -5.14 12.03 -9.38
CA ALA A 22 -3.84 11.61 -9.89
C ALA A 22 -3.92 10.90 -11.25
N LEU A 23 -4.95 10.08 -11.48
CA LEU A 23 -5.21 9.46 -12.78
C LEU A 23 -5.56 10.51 -13.85
N LYS A 24 -6.30 11.56 -13.49
CA LYS A 24 -6.66 12.64 -14.42
C LYS A 24 -5.50 13.58 -14.74
N THR A 25 -4.68 13.92 -13.75
CA THR A 25 -3.58 14.89 -13.88
C THR A 25 -2.25 14.23 -14.22
N GLY A 26 -2.16 12.90 -14.16
CA GLY A 26 -0.91 12.15 -14.31
C GLY A 26 0.07 12.35 -13.13
N THR A 27 -0.38 12.90 -12.01
CA THR A 27 0.46 13.05 -10.81
C THR A 27 0.65 11.71 -10.08
N ARG A 28 1.57 11.66 -9.12
CA ARG A 28 1.85 10.44 -8.35
C ARG A 28 0.59 9.95 -7.62
N PRO A 29 0.15 8.70 -7.86
CA PRO A 29 -0.99 8.15 -7.14
C PRO A 29 -0.66 7.94 -5.65
N PRO A 30 -1.67 8.02 -4.77
CA PRO A 30 -1.49 7.75 -3.35
C PRO A 30 -1.09 6.28 -3.13
N LYS A 31 -0.14 6.04 -2.22
CA LYS A 31 0.36 4.69 -1.90
C LYS A 31 -0.48 3.99 -0.83
N HIS A 32 -1.20 4.75 -0.03
CA HIS A 32 -1.98 4.29 1.11
C HIS A 32 -3.09 5.31 1.40
N GLY A 33 -4.24 4.83 1.89
CA GLY A 33 -5.31 5.66 2.42
C GLY A 33 -5.34 5.60 3.95
N LEU A 34 -6.48 5.21 4.52
CA LEU A 34 -6.71 5.09 5.96
C LEU A 34 -5.69 4.18 6.66
N LEU A 35 -5.17 3.16 5.96
CA LEU A 35 -4.15 2.24 6.49
C LEU A 35 -2.85 2.94 6.93
N PHE A 36 -2.61 4.17 6.49
CA PHE A 36 -1.46 4.96 6.94
C PHE A 36 -1.47 5.23 8.44
N GLN A 37 -2.65 5.28 9.07
CA GLN A 37 -2.78 5.53 10.51
C GLN A 37 -2.30 4.34 11.35
N HIS A 38 -2.17 3.14 10.76
CA HIS A 38 -1.70 1.96 11.48
C HIS A 38 -0.23 2.15 11.93
N PRO A 39 0.12 1.86 13.20
CA PRO A 39 1.47 2.11 13.74
C PRO A 39 2.59 1.53 12.88
N SER A 40 2.44 0.28 12.43
CA SER A 40 3.45 -0.39 11.59
C SER A 40 3.69 0.27 10.23
N VAL A 41 2.72 1.05 9.72
CA VAL A 41 2.86 1.79 8.46
C VAL A 41 3.39 3.19 8.73
N ASN A 42 2.89 3.86 9.76
CA ASN A 42 3.29 5.22 10.10
C ASN A 42 4.76 5.30 10.54
N SER A 43 5.18 4.39 11.43
CA SER A 43 6.55 4.34 11.95
C SER A 43 7.59 3.89 10.92
N ALA A 44 7.16 3.25 9.83
CA ALA A 44 8.07 2.71 8.84
C ALA A 44 8.74 3.80 7.97
N PRO A 45 9.96 3.56 7.46
CA PRO A 45 10.62 4.46 6.53
C PRO A 45 9.85 4.64 5.22
N LYS A 46 9.90 5.85 4.61
CA LYS A 46 9.09 6.24 3.43
C LYS A 46 9.16 5.24 2.26
N TRP A 47 10.30 4.59 2.04
CA TRP A 47 10.49 3.60 0.96
C TRP A 47 9.88 2.23 1.28
N GLN A 48 9.66 1.91 2.56
CA GLN A 48 9.04 0.66 3.01
C GLN A 48 7.52 0.79 3.19
N ARG A 49 7.02 1.99 3.53
CA ARG A 49 5.58 2.26 3.82
C ARG A 49 4.62 1.62 2.82
N GLY A 50 4.85 1.80 1.53
CA GLY A 50 3.97 1.25 0.49
C GLY A 50 3.95 -0.28 0.46
N LYS A 51 5.08 -0.93 0.75
CA LYS A 51 5.19 -2.40 0.80
C LYS A 51 4.46 -2.95 2.02
N ILE A 52 4.63 -2.29 3.17
CA ILE A 52 3.95 -2.67 4.42
C ILE A 52 2.44 -2.45 4.28
N ALA A 53 2.00 -1.30 3.76
CA ALA A 53 0.58 -1.02 3.51
C ALA A 53 -0.07 -2.07 2.61
N ARG A 54 0.63 -2.54 1.56
CA ARG A 54 0.15 -3.60 0.66
C ARG A 54 0.07 -4.98 1.34
N ALA A 55 1.04 -5.30 2.19
CA ALA A 55 1.02 -6.54 2.97
C ALA A 55 -0.16 -6.52 3.95
N LEU A 56 -0.36 -5.39 4.64
CA LEU A 56 -1.45 -5.16 5.57
C LEU A 56 -2.82 -5.26 4.88
N SER A 57 -3.03 -4.54 3.77
CA SER A 57 -4.31 -4.55 3.04
C SER A 57 -4.68 -5.96 2.57
N SER A 58 -3.69 -6.76 2.18
CA SER A 58 -3.91 -8.14 1.72
C SER A 58 -4.33 -9.06 2.85
N LYS A 59 -3.77 -8.89 4.05
CA LYS A 59 -4.18 -9.67 5.23
C LYS A 59 -5.54 -9.22 5.76
N ILE A 60 -5.82 -7.92 5.76
CA ILE A 60 -7.15 -7.38 6.09
C ILE A 60 -8.21 -7.93 5.14
N ALA A 61 -7.96 -7.97 3.83
CA ALA A 61 -8.91 -8.52 2.87
C ALA A 61 -9.28 -9.99 3.16
N ILE A 62 -8.30 -10.80 3.60
CA ILE A 62 -8.53 -12.20 3.98
C ILE A 62 -9.30 -12.28 5.30
N ALA A 63 -8.89 -11.50 6.31
CA ALA A 63 -9.56 -11.46 7.61
C ALA A 63 -11.04 -11.10 7.47
N VAL A 64 -11.34 -10.05 6.71
CA VAL A 64 -12.72 -9.60 6.46
C VAL A 64 -13.55 -10.68 5.75
N ARG A 65 -12.96 -11.44 4.82
CA ARG A 65 -13.65 -12.55 4.16
C ARG A 65 -13.90 -13.70 5.14
N ILE A 66 -12.95 -14.02 6.01
CA ILE A 66 -13.14 -15.02 7.06
C ILE A 66 -14.27 -14.58 8.01
N ASP A 67 -14.28 -13.32 8.43
CA ASP A 67 -15.33 -12.80 9.31
C ASP A 67 -16.72 -12.95 8.69
N VAL A 68 -16.86 -12.57 7.41
CA VAL A 68 -18.15 -12.65 6.69
C VAL A 68 -18.56 -14.10 6.38
N TYR A 69 -17.65 -14.95 5.91
CA TYR A 69 -18.01 -16.29 5.41
C TYR A 69 -17.89 -17.40 6.45
N ARG A 70 -17.02 -17.27 7.47
CA ARG A 70 -16.80 -18.25 8.53
C ARG A 70 -17.36 -17.83 9.89
N LYS A 71 -18.23 -16.80 9.92
CA LYS A 71 -18.89 -16.31 11.15
C LYS A 71 -17.92 -15.96 12.29
N GLY A 72 -16.81 -15.27 11.97
CA GLY A 72 -15.92 -14.70 12.98
C GLY A 72 -14.96 -15.68 13.67
N ALA A 73 -14.62 -16.81 13.03
CA ALA A 73 -13.56 -17.67 13.53
C ALA A 73 -12.21 -16.91 13.59
N LEU A 74 -11.66 -16.74 14.79
CA LEU A 74 -10.39 -16.06 15.01
C LEU A 74 -9.24 -16.91 14.46
N ASP A 75 -8.62 -16.46 13.36
CA ASP A 75 -7.42 -17.08 12.80
C ASP A 75 -6.18 -16.28 13.22
N ASN A 76 -5.60 -16.65 14.38
CA ASN A 76 -4.36 -16.07 14.90
C ASN A 76 -3.16 -16.25 13.96
N SER A 77 -3.23 -17.19 13.00
CA SER A 77 -2.14 -17.40 12.03
C SER A 77 -1.97 -16.22 11.06
N LEU A 78 -3.01 -15.41 10.86
CA LEU A 78 -2.95 -14.25 9.97
C LEU A 78 -2.04 -13.15 10.52
N LEU A 79 -2.10 -12.93 11.83
CA LEU A 79 -1.29 -11.92 12.51
C LEU A 79 0.19 -12.32 12.48
N ASP A 80 0.50 -13.58 12.79
CA ASP A 80 1.87 -14.12 12.68
C ASP A 80 2.43 -13.97 11.25
N LYS A 81 1.64 -14.34 10.23
CA LYS A 81 2.02 -14.17 8.81
C LYS A 81 2.22 -12.70 8.43
N LEU A 82 1.46 -11.77 9.01
CA LEU A 82 1.63 -10.34 8.77
C LEU A 82 2.95 -9.86 9.38
N THR A 83 3.20 -10.17 10.65
CA THR A 83 4.41 -9.77 11.38
C THR A 83 5.67 -10.29 10.69
N LYS A 84 5.71 -11.59 10.36
CA LYS A 84 6.81 -12.20 9.58
C LYS A 84 7.05 -11.48 8.26
N ARG A 85 5.98 -11.08 7.56
CA ARG A 85 6.10 -10.36 6.29
C ARG A 85 6.66 -8.95 6.49
N ILE A 86 6.26 -8.25 7.55
CA ILE A 86 6.78 -6.92 7.89
C ILE A 86 8.26 -7.01 8.22
N GLU A 87 8.67 -7.95 9.07
CA GLU A 87 10.09 -8.19 9.40
C GLU A 87 10.92 -8.50 8.16
N THR A 88 10.40 -9.35 7.27
CA THR A 88 11.06 -9.68 6.01
C THR A 88 11.26 -8.43 5.16
N ILE A 89 10.26 -7.56 5.07
CA ILE A 89 10.34 -6.28 4.33
C ILE A 89 11.39 -5.37 4.96
N GLN A 90 11.43 -5.27 6.28
CA GLN A 90 12.40 -4.45 7.00
C GLN A 90 13.83 -4.95 6.79
N LYS A 91 14.06 -6.27 6.81
CA LYS A 91 15.37 -6.89 6.56
C LYS A 91 15.84 -6.69 5.13
N ILE A 92 15.00 -7.02 4.14
CA ILE A 92 15.37 -6.95 2.72
C ILE A 92 15.57 -5.50 2.25
N TYR A 93 14.79 -4.56 2.78
CA TYR A 93 14.81 -3.16 2.35
C TYR A 93 15.34 -2.23 3.44
N HIS A 94 16.33 -2.71 4.21
CA HIS A 94 17.00 -1.93 5.24
C HIS A 94 17.53 -0.61 4.69
N GLU A 95 18.19 -0.65 3.54
CA GLU A 95 18.74 0.53 2.88
C GLU A 95 17.70 1.23 1.99
N PRO A 96 17.76 2.58 1.89
CA PRO A 96 16.98 3.30 0.91
C PRO A 96 17.41 2.86 -0.50
N PRO A 97 16.46 2.63 -1.43
CA PRO A 97 16.82 2.27 -2.78
C PRO A 97 17.72 3.35 -3.39
N LYS A 98 18.91 2.96 -3.87
CA LYS A 98 19.80 3.83 -4.66
C LYS A 98 18.97 4.43 -5.79
N GLY A 99 18.96 5.76 -5.86
CA GLY A 99 17.96 6.56 -6.58
C GLY A 99 17.60 5.96 -7.93
N ARG A 100 16.41 5.34 -8.01
CA ARG A 100 15.74 5.22 -9.30
C ARG A 100 15.17 6.59 -9.56
N GLU A 101 15.68 7.26 -10.59
CA GLU A 101 14.99 8.40 -11.19
C GLU A 101 13.50 8.08 -11.22
N SER A 102 12.73 8.89 -10.51
CA SER A 102 11.29 8.71 -10.51
C SER A 102 10.81 8.81 -11.96
N PHE A 103 9.84 7.99 -12.38
CA PHE A 103 9.22 8.09 -13.71
C PHE A 103 8.78 9.52 -14.09
N ASP A 104 8.61 10.40 -13.09
CA ASP A 104 8.47 11.86 -13.24
C ASP A 104 9.59 12.53 -14.04
N ASP A 105 10.88 12.20 -13.81
CA ASP A 105 12.00 12.88 -14.48
C ASP A 105 11.91 12.70 -15.99
N LYS A 106 11.68 11.46 -16.46
CA LYS A 106 11.52 11.17 -17.89
C LYS A 106 10.31 11.88 -18.51
N SER A 107 9.19 11.97 -17.79
CA SER A 107 7.97 12.62 -18.30
C SER A 107 8.07 14.16 -18.35
N ARG A 108 8.84 14.77 -17.43
CA ARG A 108 9.14 16.21 -17.44
C ARG A 108 10.18 16.55 -18.49
N PHE A 109 11.22 15.71 -18.66
CA PHE A 109 12.23 15.87 -19.71
C PHE A 109 11.60 15.80 -21.12
N MET A 110 10.72 14.82 -21.37
CA MET A 110 10.02 14.67 -22.66
C MET A 110 9.08 15.84 -23.02
N LYS A 111 8.53 16.54 -22.02
CA LYS A 111 7.71 17.75 -22.27
C LYS A 111 8.56 19.01 -22.46
N GLY A 112 9.80 19.03 -21.98
CA GLY A 112 10.73 20.16 -22.10
C GLY A 112 11.50 20.22 -23.42
N SER A 113 11.77 19.09 -24.08
CA SER A 113 12.50 19.02 -25.36
C SER A 113 11.65 19.26 -26.62
N LYS A 114 10.39 19.69 -26.49
CA LYS A 114 9.50 20.03 -27.61
C LYS A 114 9.30 21.55 -27.79
N LYS A 115 10.29 22.35 -27.42
CA LYS A 115 10.30 23.79 -27.68
C LYS A 115 11.52 24.16 -28.50
#